data_AF-A0A3P7DQZ6-F1
#
_entry.id   AF-A0A3P7DQZ6-F1
#
_cell.length_a   1.000
_cell.length_b   1.000
_cell.length_c   1.000
_cell.angle_alpha   90.00
_cell.angle_beta   90.00
_cell.angle_gamma   90.00
#
_symmetry.space_group_name_H-M   'P 1'
#
loop_
_entity.id
_entity.type
_entity.pdbx_description
1 polymer ?
#
loop_
_entity_poly.entity_id
_entity_poly.type
_entity_poly.pdbx_seq_one_letter_code
_entity_poly.pdbx_strand_id
1 'polypeptide(L)'
;MQVDNTSGQLRLQIRQDSQLILRSFHAEEIHTLIDKMMSIDGGKVRIYMRAIADYITNEPNLLSFSKGDIIQIINRNDGTLPMEKNSEQWLYGRIDNHFGNLPANYVEPLDSFGQVINYIKSLNLFFYLSLLKF
;
A
#
# COMPACT_ATOMS: atom_id res chain seq x y z
N MET A 1 12.47 -1.90 13.29
CA MET A 1 11.91 -3.08 13.96
C MET A 1 13.03 -3.68 14.81
N GLN A 2 12.73 -4.25 15.97
CA GLN A 2 13.76 -4.88 16.82
C GLN A 2 13.31 -6.28 17.23
N VAL A 3 14.18 -7.27 17.05
CA VAL A 3 14.01 -8.61 17.59
C VAL A 3 14.90 -8.73 18.81
N ASP A 4 14.32 -9.18 19.91
CA ASP A 4 15.10 -9.66 21.04
C ASP A 4 15.18 -11.19 20.95
N ASN A 5 16.33 -11.65 20.46
CA ASN A 5 16.63 -13.06 20.25
C ASN A 5 16.69 -13.86 21.57
N THR A 6 16.80 -13.21 22.73
CA THR A 6 16.87 -13.90 24.02
C THR A 6 15.50 -14.27 24.58
N SER A 7 14.44 -13.57 24.17
CA SER A 7 13.10 -13.71 24.76
C SER A 7 12.02 -14.17 23.79
N GLY A 8 12.39 -14.43 22.52
CA GLY A 8 11.44 -14.73 21.44
C GLY A 8 10.47 -13.57 21.21
N GLN A 9 10.93 -12.33 21.41
CA GLN A 9 10.09 -11.14 21.30
C GLN A 9 10.37 -10.39 20.00
N LEU A 10 9.29 -10.06 19.30
CA LEU A 10 9.27 -9.15 18.16
C LEU A 10 8.68 -7.81 18.62
N ARG A 11 9.47 -6.74 18.52
CA ARG A 11 9.03 -5.37 18.81
C ARG A 11 8.81 -4.61 17.51
N LEU A 12 7.53 -4.33 17.25
CA LEU A 12 7.07 -3.54 16.11
C LEU A 12 6.82 -2.11 16.56
N GLN A 13 7.56 -1.16 16.00
CA GLN A 13 7.23 0.26 16.11
C GLN A 13 6.10 0.54 15.13
N ILE A 14 4.96 0.99 15.64
CA ILE A 14 3.82 1.43 14.83
C ILE A 14 3.98 2.95 14.59
N ARG A 15 2.87 3.70 14.53
CA ARG A 15 2.86 5.17 14.45
C ARG A 15 3.67 5.76 15.60
N GLN A 16 4.16 7.00 15.42
CA GLN A 16 5.30 7.64 16.09
C GLN A 16 5.57 7.26 17.57
N ASP A 17 4.57 6.97 18.41
CA ASP A 17 4.75 6.60 19.82
C ASP A 17 4.13 5.25 20.27
N SER A 18 3.67 4.42 19.34
CA SER A 18 3.05 3.11 19.66
C SER A 18 3.99 1.96 19.35
N GLN A 19 4.14 1.05 20.33
CA GLN A 19 4.89 -0.20 20.17
C GLN A 19 3.97 -1.39 20.37
N LEU A 20 4.08 -2.37 19.49
CA LEU A 20 3.48 -3.69 19.66
C LEU A 20 4.60 -4.68 19.94
N ILE A 21 4.53 -5.33 21.10
CA ILE A 21 5.46 -6.38 21.50
C ILE A 21 4.73 -7.71 21.36
N LEU A 22 5.22 -8.57 20.49
CA LEU A 22 4.69 -9.92 20.26
C LEU A 22 5.72 -10.93 20.75
N ARG A 23 5.27 -11.97 21.44
CA ARG A 23 6.10 -13.16 21.71
C ARG A 23 5.78 -14.21 20.67
N SER A 24 6.80 -14.71 19.99
CA SER A 24 6.67 -15.76 18.98
C SER A 24 7.94 -16.59 18.96
N PHE A 25 7.79 -17.92 18.84
CA PHE A 25 8.92 -18.80 18.57
C PHE A 25 9.59 -18.49 17.22
N HIS A 26 8.83 -17.93 16.27
CA HIS A 26 9.29 -17.58 14.93
C HIS A 26 9.60 -16.09 14.78
N ALA A 27 10.00 -15.41 15.86
CA ALA A 27 10.21 -13.95 15.85
C ALA A 27 11.26 -13.53 14.81
N GLU A 28 12.29 -14.34 14.62
CA GLU A 28 13.37 -14.10 13.65
C GLU A 28 12.87 -14.25 12.20
N GLU A 29 12.14 -15.33 11.89
CA GLU A 29 11.61 -15.56 10.55
C GLU A 29 10.58 -14.50 10.16
N ILE A 30 9.73 -14.09 11.12
CA ILE A 30 8.77 -12.99 10.90
C ILE A 30 9.53 -11.69 10.61
N HIS A 31 10.59 -11.40 11.36
CA HIS A 31 11.41 -10.22 11.15
C HIS A 31 12.07 -10.23 9.78
N THR A 32 12.75 -11.32 9.40
CA THR A 32 13.37 -11.47 8.08
C THR A 32 12.36 -11.34 6.96
N LEU A 33 11.15 -11.90 7.13
CA LEU A 33 10.09 -11.78 6.14
C LEU A 33 9.62 -10.33 5.99
N ILE A 34 9.38 -9.63 7.10
CA ILE A 34 8.98 -8.21 7.08
C ILE A 34 10.08 -7.38 6.44
N ASP A 35 11.34 -7.53 6.84
CA ASP A 35 12.47 -6.79 6.27
C ASP A 35 12.60 -7.06 4.77
N LYS A 36 12.47 -8.32 4.34
CA LYS A 36 12.47 -8.68 2.93
C LYS A 36 11.32 -7.99 2.21
N MET A 37 10.10 -8.06 2.74
CA MET A 37 8.92 -7.41 2.14
C MET A 37 9.08 -5.89 2.05
N MET A 38 9.66 -5.26 3.07
CA MET A 38 9.98 -3.82 3.06
C MET A 38 11.12 -3.48 2.09
N SER A 39 12.02 -4.43 1.82
CA SER A 39 13.20 -4.25 0.95
C SER A 39 12.98 -4.68 -0.51
N ILE A 40 11.93 -5.44 -0.83
CA ILE A 40 11.69 -6.04 -2.17
C ILE A 40 11.65 -4.98 -3.29
N ASP A 41 11.28 -3.73 -3.02
CA ASP A 41 11.35 -2.63 -3.99
C ASP A 41 12.45 -1.59 -3.67
N GLY A 42 13.54 -2.01 -3.03
CA GLY A 42 14.64 -1.11 -2.68
C GLY A 42 14.28 -0.10 -1.58
N GLY A 43 13.42 -0.49 -0.64
CA GLY A 43 12.94 0.40 0.42
C GLY A 43 11.94 1.47 -0.03
N LYS A 44 11.51 1.44 -1.31
CA LYS A 44 10.48 2.36 -1.80
C LYS A 44 9.11 1.91 -1.29
N VAL A 45 8.62 2.60 -0.26
CA VAL A 45 7.25 2.44 0.22
C VAL A 45 6.29 2.66 -0.94
N ARG A 46 5.53 1.62 -1.31
CA ARG A 46 4.44 1.75 -2.28
C ARG A 46 3.27 2.45 -1.60
N ILE A 47 2.89 3.60 -2.14
CA ILE A 47 1.73 4.35 -1.67
C ILE A 47 0.53 3.87 -2.47
N TYR A 48 -0.54 3.51 -1.79
CA TYR A 48 -1.80 3.12 -2.41
C TYR A 48 -2.91 4.05 -1.92
N MET A 49 -3.78 4.43 -2.84
CA MET A 49 -4.94 5.28 -2.57
C MET A 49 -6.19 4.65 -3.14
N ARG A 50 -7.35 4.97 -2.55
CA ARG A 50 -8.65 4.53 -3.04
C ARG A 50 -9.37 5.67 -3.75
N ALA A 51 -9.97 5.39 -4.90
CA ALA A 51 -10.85 6.31 -5.58
C ALA A 51 -12.15 6.54 -4.79
N ILE A 52 -12.50 7.81 -4.53
CA ILE A 52 -13.73 8.19 -3.82
C ILE A 52 -14.90 8.53 -4.77
N ALA A 53 -14.61 8.69 -6.06
CA ALA A 53 -15.56 8.95 -7.14
C ALA A 53 -15.05 8.37 -8.47
N ASP A 54 -15.94 8.22 -9.45
CA ASP A 54 -15.57 7.83 -10.80
C ASP A 54 -14.85 8.98 -11.52
N TYR A 55 -13.83 8.64 -12.30
CA TYR A 55 -13.13 9.56 -13.18
C TYR A 55 -12.86 8.84 -14.50
N ILE A 56 -13.72 9.07 -15.49
CA ILE A 56 -13.65 8.41 -16.80
C ILE A 56 -13.30 9.44 -17.86
N THR A 57 -12.20 9.18 -18.58
CA THR A 57 -11.60 10.12 -19.53
C THR A 57 -11.06 9.35 -20.75
N ASN A 58 -11.08 10.02 -21.91
CA ASN A 58 -10.46 9.53 -23.15
C ASN A 58 -9.08 10.17 -23.40
N GLU A 59 -8.58 11.01 -22.48
CA GLU A 59 -7.28 11.64 -22.60
C GLU A 59 -6.16 10.62 -22.32
N PRO A 60 -5.24 10.37 -23.27
CA PRO A 60 -4.31 9.23 -23.20
C PRO A 60 -3.27 9.31 -22.07
N ASN A 61 -3.07 10.48 -21.47
CA ASN A 61 -2.14 10.70 -20.37
C ASN A 61 -2.82 10.66 -18.99
N LEU A 62 -4.14 10.49 -18.95
CA LEU A 62 -4.93 10.51 -17.73
C LEU A 62 -5.36 9.08 -17.39
N LEU A 63 -5.41 8.80 -16.09
CA LEU A 63 -5.81 7.48 -15.60
C LEU A 63 -7.33 7.49 -15.38
N SER A 64 -8.06 6.67 -16.13
CA SER A 64 -9.47 6.39 -15.85
C SER A 64 -9.61 5.41 -14.69
N PHE A 65 -10.60 5.62 -13.82
CA PHE A 65 -10.91 4.74 -12.69
C PHE A 65 -12.36 4.90 -12.22
N SER A 66 -12.86 3.88 -11.53
CA SER A 66 -14.16 3.90 -10.86
C SER A 66 -13.99 4.07 -9.35
N LYS A 67 -15.04 4.54 -8.68
CA LYS A 67 -15.11 4.63 -7.23
C LYS A 67 -14.82 3.26 -6.60
N GLY A 68 -13.88 3.24 -5.66
CA GLY A 68 -13.43 2.03 -4.98
C GLY A 68 -12.18 1.39 -5.57
N ASP A 69 -11.77 1.79 -6.78
CA ASP A 69 -10.52 1.33 -7.37
C ASP A 69 -9.32 1.68 -6.48
N ILE A 70 -8.36 0.77 -6.43
CA ILE A 70 -7.11 0.94 -5.70
C ILE A 70 -6.01 1.34 -6.68
N ILE A 71 -5.46 2.52 -6.46
CA ILE A 71 -4.46 3.14 -7.33
C ILE A 71 -3.12 3.08 -6.63
N GLN A 72 -2.14 2.45 -7.27
CA GLN A 72 -0.76 2.56 -6.82
C GLN A 72 -0.20 3.89 -7.27
N ILE A 73 0.19 4.74 -6.34
CA ILE A 73 0.86 6.01 -6.62
C ILE A 73 2.34 5.74 -6.88
N ILE A 74 2.83 6.29 -7.99
CA ILE A 74 4.22 6.13 -8.45
C ILE A 74 4.93 7.46 -8.28
N ASN A 75 5.94 7.50 -7.42
CA ASN A 75 6.77 8.68 -7.26
C ASN A 75 7.65 8.86 -8.53
N ARG A 76 7.55 10.02 -9.18
CA ARG A 76 8.36 10.38 -10.34
C ARG A 76 9.69 10.99 -9.88
N ASN A 77 10.66 10.14 -9.52
CA ASN A 77 12.12 10.38 -9.47
C ASN A 77 12.70 11.68 -8.84
N ASP A 78 11.92 12.61 -8.30
CA ASP A 78 12.43 13.80 -7.60
C ASP A 78 12.41 13.66 -6.08
N GLY A 79 11.91 12.54 -5.56
CA GLY A 79 11.91 12.25 -4.12
C GLY A 79 10.97 13.15 -3.32
N THR A 80 10.24 14.06 -3.98
CA THR A 80 9.20 14.86 -3.34
C THR A 80 7.91 14.06 -3.33
N LEU A 81 7.40 13.76 -2.12
CA LEU A 81 6.02 13.32 -1.98
C LEU A 81 5.13 14.45 -2.52
N PRO A 82 4.08 14.15 -3.32
CA PRO A 82 3.23 15.17 -3.95
C PRO A 82 2.41 16.01 -2.94
N MET A 83 2.64 15.85 -1.64
CA MET A 83 1.88 16.55 -0.60
C MET A 83 2.48 17.90 -0.16
N GLU A 84 3.70 18.25 -0.60
CA GLU A 84 4.41 19.41 -0.02
C GLU A 84 4.51 20.67 -0.91
N LYS A 85 3.99 20.68 -2.15
CA LYS A 85 3.99 21.90 -2.99
C LYS A 85 2.64 22.23 -3.61
N ASN A 86 2.03 23.21 -2.96
CA ASN A 86 0.89 24.05 -3.26
C ASN A 86 0.75 24.58 -4.71
N SER A 87 0.66 23.74 -5.76
CA SER A 87 0.38 24.29 -7.10
C SER A 87 -0.44 23.48 -8.11
N GLU A 88 -0.61 22.16 -8.07
CA GLU A 88 -1.50 21.48 -9.05
C GLU A 88 -1.84 20.06 -8.59
N GLN A 89 -3.12 19.81 -8.32
CA GLN A 89 -3.70 18.62 -7.67
C GLN A 89 -3.65 17.35 -8.55
N TRP A 90 -2.50 17.00 -9.13
CA TRP A 90 -2.36 15.81 -9.96
C TRP A 90 -1.33 14.85 -9.37
N LEU A 91 -1.72 13.60 -9.22
CA LEU A 91 -0.84 12.49 -8.88
C LEU A 91 -0.53 11.70 -10.15
N TYR A 92 0.50 10.85 -10.09
CA TYR A 92 0.73 9.85 -11.11
C TYR A 92 0.59 8.47 -10.48
N GLY A 93 -0.18 7.60 -11.13
CA GLY A 93 -0.46 6.29 -10.59
C GLY A 93 -0.74 5.26 -11.65
N ARG A 94 -1.04 4.05 -11.18
CA ARG A 94 -1.46 2.94 -12.03
C ARG A 94 -2.57 2.10 -11.41
N ILE A 95 -3.37 1.53 -12.30
CA ILE A 95 -4.27 0.41 -12.03
C ILE A 95 -3.90 -0.68 -13.04
N ASP A 96 -3.51 -1.85 -12.56
CA ASP A 96 -2.97 -2.94 -13.38
C ASP A 96 -1.84 -2.46 -14.31
N ASN A 97 -2.10 -2.43 -15.61
CA ASN A 97 -1.19 -2.02 -16.67
C ASN A 97 -1.50 -0.62 -17.23
N HIS A 98 -2.50 0.08 -16.68
CA HIS A 98 -2.86 1.43 -17.08
C HIS A 98 -2.15 2.44 -16.19
N PHE A 99 -1.47 3.39 -16.81
CA PHE A 99 -0.72 4.44 -16.12
C PHE A 99 -1.26 5.80 -16.57
N GLY A 100 -1.28 6.77 -15.67
CA GLY A 100 -1.72 8.11 -16.02
C GLY A 100 -1.70 9.08 -14.86
N ASN A 101 -1.88 10.35 -15.18
CA ASN A 101 -2.12 11.37 -14.18
C ASN A 101 -3.57 11.26 -13.68
N LEU A 102 -3.78 11.51 -12.39
CA LEU A 102 -5.10 11.51 -11.77
C LEU A 102 -5.28 12.73 -10.86
N PRO A 103 -6.50 13.26 -10.72
CA PRO A 103 -6.76 14.35 -9.80
C PRO A 103 -6.68 13.86 -8.34
N ALA A 104 -5.84 14.50 -7.52
CA ALA A 104 -5.57 14.13 -6.14
C ALA A 104 -6.82 14.18 -5.26
N ASN A 105 -7.78 15.05 -5.58
CA ASN A 105 -9.06 15.20 -4.87
C ASN A 105 -10.07 14.08 -5.19
N TYR A 106 -9.75 13.15 -6.09
CA TYR A 106 -10.59 11.98 -6.37
C TYR A 106 -10.13 10.73 -5.60
N VAL A 107 -9.08 10.86 -4.78
CA VAL A 107 -8.52 9.74 -4.06
C VAL A 107 -8.27 10.07 -2.59
N GLU A 108 -8.26 9.04 -1.77
CA GLU A 108 -7.89 9.12 -0.35
C GLU A 108 -6.81 8.07 -0.01
N PRO A 109 -5.90 8.36 0.93
CA PRO A 109 -4.96 7.37 1.43
C PRO A 109 -5.68 6.13 1.96
N LEU A 110 -5.13 4.95 1.71
CA LEU A 110 -5.56 3.71 2.36
C LEU A 110 -5.09 3.64 3.82
N ASP A 111 -5.35 4.69 4.61
CA ASP A 111 -4.79 4.85 5.96
C ASP A 111 -5.67 4.28 7.07
N SER A 112 -6.73 3.55 6.71
CA SER A 112 -7.54 2.80 7.65
C SER A 112 -7.18 1.33 7.55
N PHE A 113 -6.58 0.77 8.61
CA PHE A 113 -6.30 -0.67 8.77
C PHE A 113 -7.47 -1.57 8.34
N GLY A 114 -8.72 -1.11 8.50
CA GLY A 114 -9.92 -1.79 8.02
C GLY A 114 -10.03 -1.95 6.49
N GLN A 115 -9.56 -1.00 5.70
CA GLN A 115 -9.61 -1.04 4.24
C GLN A 115 -8.56 -2.00 3.66
N VAL A 116 -7.34 -1.94 4.22
CA VAL A 116 -6.25 -2.84 3.85
C VAL A 116 -6.61 -4.29 4.22
N ILE A 117 -7.20 -4.53 5.39
CA ILE A 117 -7.67 -5.87 5.77
C ILE A 117 -8.77 -6.37 4.84
N ASN A 118 -9.75 -5.54 4.47
CA ASN A 118 -10.81 -5.98 3.56
C ASN A 118 -10.27 -6.34 2.18
N TYR A 119 -9.28 -5.59 1.68
CA TYR A 119 -8.59 -5.93 0.44
C TYR A 119 -7.80 -7.24 0.54
N ILE A 120 -7.00 -7.41 1.60
CA ILE A 120 -6.25 -8.66 1.83
C ILE A 120 -7.19 -9.86 2.03
N LYS A 121 -8.32 -9.69 2.72
CA LYS A 121 -9.35 -10.72 2.86
C LYS A 121 -9.96 -11.10 1.51
N SER A 122 -10.25 -10.11 0.66
CA SER A 122 -10.78 -10.34 -0.69
C SER A 122 -9.80 -11.15 -1.56
N LEU A 123 -8.51 -10.78 -1.56
CA LEU A 123 -7.47 -11.54 -2.26
C LEU A 123 -7.34 -12.97 -1.74
N ASN A 124 -7.24 -13.15 -0.42
CA ASN A 124 -7.12 -14.49 0.17
C ASN A 124 -8.35 -15.35 -0.13
N LEU A 125 -9.57 -14.79 -0.07
CA LEU A 125 -10.79 -15.51 -0.42
C LEU A 125 -10.80 -15.91 -1.90
N PHE A 126 -10.33 -15.03 -2.79
CA PHE A 126 -10.20 -15.33 -4.22
C PHE A 126 -9.18 -16.45 -4.48
N PHE A 127 -8.04 -16.44 -3.80
CA PHE A 127 -7.05 -17.53 -3.86
C PHE A 127 -7.61 -18.85 -3.32
N TYR A 128 -8.32 -18.83 -2.18
CA TYR A 128 -8.96 -20.05 -1.64
C TYR A 128 -10.03 -20.61 -2.58
N LEU A 129 -10.84 -19.74 -3.20
CA LEU A 129 -11.87 -20.15 -4.15
C LEU A 129 -11.27 -20.65 -5.48
N SER A 130 -10.11 -20.14 -5.92
CA SER A 130 -9.43 -20.68 -7.11
C SER A 130 -8.77 -22.03 -6.84
N LEU A 131 -8.25 -22.23 -5.62
CA LEU A 131 -7.70 -23.52 -5.17
C LEU A 131 -8.76 -24.60 -4.96
N LEU A 132 -10.00 -24.24 -4.62
CA LEU A 132 -11.12 -25.19 -4.44
C LEU A 132 -11.82 -25.60 -5.75
N LYS A 133 -11.40 -25.05 -6.90
CA LYS A 133 -11.97 -25.37 -8.24
C LYS A 133 -11.14 -26.37 -9.05
N PHE A 134 -10.23 -27.10 -8.42
CA PHE A 134 -9.51 -28.25 -8.98
C PHE A 134 -9.72 -29.47 -8.08
#